data_AF-A0A8K1F0K2-F1
#
_entry.id   AF-A0A8K1F0K2-F1
#
_cell.length_a   1.000
_cell.length_b   1.000
_cell.length_c   1.000
_cell.angle_alpha   90.00
_cell.angle_beta   90.00
_cell.angle_gamma   90.00
#
_symmetry.space_group_name_H-M   'P 1'
#
loop_
_entity.id
_entity.type
_entity.pdbx_description
1 polymer ?
#
loop_
_entity_poly.entity_id
_entity_poly.type
_entity_poly.pdbx_seq_one_letter_code
_entity_poly.pdbx_strand_id
1 'polypeptide(L)'
;MGNIPHGEGLSLASLAASSHTSPSEQVRRTREKIGLGLVLYQDGDGVWLYNRAEIPLFVNSPTLDGGVHCRADFIVHKLPPGHILNIFDYEKAREYQKLPVHPALLHVGPIDQNSVHVSFAKGWGPNYRRQAITECPCWLEILLVPAR
;
A
#
# COMPACT_ATOMS: atom_id res chain seq x y z
N MET A 1 17.00 11.80 13.29
CA MET A 1 16.19 12.84 12.62
C MET A 1 16.01 12.38 11.18
N GLY A 2 14.78 12.06 10.77
CA GLY A 2 14.51 11.59 9.40
C GLY A 2 14.66 12.77 8.44
N ASN A 3 15.79 12.85 7.74
CA ASN A 3 15.99 13.88 6.73
C ASN A 3 15.07 13.60 5.54
N ILE A 4 14.15 14.53 5.29
CA ILE A 4 13.30 14.56 4.10
C ILE A 4 14.12 15.23 3.00
N PRO A 5 14.56 14.52 1.94
CA PRO A 5 15.55 15.08 1.03
C PRO A 5 15.03 16.23 0.14
N HIS A 6 13.71 16.45 0.03
CA HIS A 6 13.15 17.44 -0.93
C HIS A 6 11.92 18.24 -0.42
N GLY A 7 11.68 18.34 0.89
CA GLY A 7 10.57 19.16 1.44
C GLY A 7 9.15 18.60 1.30
N GLU A 8 8.90 17.58 0.46
CA GLU A 8 7.58 16.95 0.26
C GLU A 8 7.42 15.54 0.89
N GLY A 9 8.34 15.14 1.77
CA GLY A 9 8.30 13.81 2.39
C GLY A 9 7.52 13.75 3.69
N LEU A 10 6.92 12.59 3.95
CA LEU A 10 6.27 12.26 5.21
C LEU A 10 7.18 11.34 6.04
N SER A 11 7.52 11.74 7.27
CA SER A 11 8.32 10.92 8.17
C SER A 11 7.44 10.19 9.18
N LEU A 12 7.48 8.85 9.14
CA LEU A 12 6.81 8.01 10.13
C LEU A 12 7.37 8.19 11.54
N ALA A 13 8.65 8.58 11.67
CA ALA A 13 9.25 8.87 12.97
C ALA A 13 8.66 10.15 13.59
N SER A 14 8.47 11.20 12.78
CA SER A 14 7.81 12.43 13.23
C SER A 14 6.34 12.18 13.59
N LEU A 15 5.63 11.40 12.78
CA LEU A 15 4.23 11.03 13.07
C LEU A 15 4.10 10.17 14.35
N ALA A 16 5.06 9.28 14.59
CA ALA A 16 5.11 8.48 15.81
C ALA A 16 5.32 9.35 17.06
N ALA A 17 6.10 10.43 16.97
CA ALA A 17 6.36 11.33 18.08
C ALA A 17 5.11 12.12 18.52
N SER A 18 4.15 12.34 17.63
CA SER A 18 2.85 12.94 17.96
C SER A 18 1.81 11.94 18.48
N SER A 19 2.14 10.65 18.59
CA SER A 19 1.21 9.63 19.10
C SER A 19 1.16 9.63 20.64
N HIS A 20 -0.05 9.65 21.20
CA HIS A 20 -0.26 9.55 22.66
C HIS A 20 -0.24 8.11 23.20
N THR A 21 -0.04 7.11 22.34
CA THR A 21 0.00 5.69 22.71
C THR A 21 1.39 5.10 22.51
N SER A 22 1.84 4.32 23.50
CA SER A 22 3.09 3.58 23.43
C SER A 22 2.96 2.41 22.44
N PRO A 23 3.77 2.35 21.37
CA PRO A 23 3.69 1.28 20.38
C PRO A 23 4.13 -0.06 20.98
N SER A 24 3.58 -1.16 20.47
CA SER A 24 4.07 -2.50 20.83
C SER A 24 5.51 -2.72 20.34
N GLU A 25 6.22 -3.67 20.95
CA GLU A 25 7.60 -3.99 20.58
C GLU A 25 7.74 -4.40 19.10
N GLN A 26 6.73 -5.09 18.56
CA GLN A 26 6.72 -5.48 17.15
C GLN A 26 6.62 -4.26 16.21
N VAL A 27 5.82 -3.26 16.59
CA VAL A 27 5.70 -2.00 15.84
C VAL A 27 7.02 -1.24 15.90
N ARG A 28 7.63 -1.13 17.08
CA ARG A 28 8.89 -0.42 17.29
C ARG A 28 10.03 -1.00 16.43
N ARG A 29 10.22 -2.32 16.48
CA ARG A 29 11.21 -3.04 15.65
C ARG A 29 10.96 -2.91 14.16
N THR A 30 9.70 -2.84 13.74
CA THR A 30 9.37 -2.67 12.31
C THR A 30 9.72 -1.25 11.87
N ARG A 31 9.36 -0.23 12.66
CA ARG A 31 9.68 1.19 12.38
C ARG A 31 11.18 1.42 12.25
N GLU A 32 11.99 0.82 13.11
CA GLU A 32 13.46 0.90 13.05
C GLU A 32 14.03 0.39 11.71
N LYS A 33 13.37 -0.57 11.07
CA LYS A 33 13.81 -1.19 9.81
C LYS A 33 13.32 -0.48 8.54
N ILE A 34 12.40 0.47 8.65
CA ILE A 34 11.85 1.17 7.48
C ILE A 34 12.95 1.96 6.76
N GLY A 35 13.92 2.50 7.49
CA GLY A 35 15.06 3.21 6.91
C GLY A 35 14.61 4.37 6.01
N LEU A 36 15.06 4.35 4.75
CA LEU A 36 14.71 5.36 3.75
C LEU A 36 13.25 5.28 3.25
N GLY A 37 12.51 4.22 3.63
CA GLY A 37 11.09 4.08 3.31
C GLY A 37 10.84 3.84 1.83
N LEU A 38 9.89 4.58 1.27
CA LEU A 38 9.47 4.47 -0.12
C LEU A 38 9.33 5.85 -0.75
N VAL A 39 9.38 5.88 -2.08
CA VAL A 39 9.08 7.08 -2.88
C VAL A 39 7.88 6.77 -3.75
N LEU A 40 6.91 7.67 -3.74
CA LEU A 40 5.79 7.68 -4.67
C LEU A 40 6.03 8.76 -5.70
N TYR A 41 5.74 8.47 -6.95
CA TYR A 41 5.67 9.48 -7.99
C TYR A 41 4.63 9.08 -9.03
N GLN A 42 4.04 10.08 -9.68
CA GLN A 42 3.10 9.87 -10.78
C GLN A 42 3.81 10.18 -12.10
N ASP A 43 3.59 9.33 -13.10
CA ASP A 43 4.02 9.54 -14.48
C ASP A 43 2.87 9.15 -15.41
N GLY A 44 2.28 10.15 -16.08
CA GLY A 44 1.04 9.98 -16.84
C GLY A 44 -0.12 9.45 -15.98
N ASP A 45 -0.78 8.40 -16.47
CA ASP A 45 -1.82 7.64 -15.74
C ASP A 45 -1.25 6.62 -14.73
N GLY A 46 0.08 6.49 -14.61
CA GLY A 46 0.73 5.53 -13.71
C GLY A 46 1.16 6.16 -12.39
N VAL A 47 0.87 5.49 -11.28
CA VAL A 47 1.42 5.80 -9.95
C VAL A 47 2.45 4.74 -9.59
N TRP A 48 3.69 5.18 -9.41
CA TRP A 48 4.83 4.31 -9.18
C TRP A 48 5.28 4.36 -7.73
N LEU A 49 5.65 3.19 -7.21
CA LEU A 49 6.23 3.02 -5.89
C LEU A 49 7.63 2.45 -6.02
N TYR A 50 8.62 3.22 -5.57
CA TYR A 50 10.01 2.80 -5.48
C TYR A 50 10.37 2.44 -4.04
N ASN A 51 10.79 1.19 -3.81
CA ASN A 51 11.19 0.73 -2.49
C ASN A 51 12.64 1.12 -2.19
N ARG A 52 12.82 2.12 -1.33
CA ARG A 52 14.14 2.56 -0.84
C ARG A 52 14.55 1.91 0.48
N ALA A 53 13.65 1.17 1.12
CA ALA A 53 13.94 0.48 2.36
C ALA A 53 14.78 -0.77 2.09
N GLU A 54 15.54 -1.20 3.11
CA GLU A 54 16.28 -2.48 3.08
C GLU A 54 15.39 -3.69 3.42
N ILE A 55 14.08 -3.47 3.57
CA ILE A 55 13.07 -4.48 3.83
C ILE A 55 12.10 -4.58 2.64
N PRO A 56 11.49 -5.76 2.41
CA PRO A 56 10.44 -5.87 1.40
C PRO A 56 9.21 -5.06 1.81
N LEU A 57 8.54 -4.52 0.80
CA LEU A 57 7.19 -4.00 0.91
C LEU A 57 6.20 -5.03 0.38
N PHE A 58 4.98 -4.97 0.87
CA PHE A 58 3.89 -5.81 0.44
C PHE A 58 2.76 -4.90 -0.01
N VAL A 59 2.31 -5.04 -1.25
CA VAL A 59 1.43 -4.09 -1.93
C VAL A 59 0.18 -4.83 -2.39
N ASN A 60 -0.99 -4.30 -2.04
CA ASN A 60 -2.25 -4.66 -2.66
C ASN A 60 -2.81 -3.44 -3.37
N SER A 61 -3.19 -3.61 -4.64
CA SER A 61 -3.76 -2.54 -5.45
C SER A 61 -4.88 -3.07 -6.33
N PRO A 62 -5.98 -2.30 -6.48
CA PRO A 62 -7.05 -2.63 -7.41
C PRO A 62 -6.59 -2.81 -8.85
N THR A 63 -5.52 -2.14 -9.30
CA THR A 63 -5.14 -2.15 -10.73
C THR A 63 -4.02 -3.14 -11.08
N LEU A 64 -3.41 -3.80 -10.09
CA LEU A 64 -2.34 -4.77 -10.30
C LEU A 64 -2.84 -6.14 -10.78
N ASP A 65 -4.06 -6.54 -10.40
CA ASP A 65 -4.50 -7.94 -10.50
C ASP A 65 -5.59 -8.23 -11.54
N GLY A 66 -5.79 -7.30 -12.48
CA GLY A 66 -6.92 -7.35 -13.42
C GLY A 66 -8.21 -6.74 -12.86
N GLY A 67 -8.13 -6.08 -11.70
CA GLY A 67 -9.30 -5.49 -11.05
C GLY A 67 -9.93 -6.40 -10.01
N VAL A 68 -10.59 -5.76 -9.05
CA VAL A 68 -11.54 -6.38 -8.09
C VAL A 68 -12.66 -7.16 -8.81
N HIS A 69 -12.83 -6.93 -10.12
CA HIS A 69 -13.87 -7.54 -10.95
C HIS A 69 -13.54 -8.95 -11.45
N CYS A 70 -12.26 -9.35 -11.44
CA CYS A 70 -11.83 -10.62 -12.03
C CYS A 70 -11.65 -11.76 -11.01
N ARG A 71 -11.55 -11.45 -9.70
CA ARG A 71 -11.24 -12.45 -8.66
C ARG A 71 -11.90 -12.08 -7.33
N ALA A 72 -12.35 -13.08 -6.58
CA ALA A 72 -12.87 -12.89 -5.22
C ALA A 72 -11.75 -12.59 -4.21
N ASP A 73 -10.55 -13.10 -4.45
CA ASP A 73 -9.40 -12.94 -3.56
C ASP A 73 -8.48 -11.81 -4.05
N PHE A 74 -8.11 -10.92 -3.13
CA PHE A 74 -7.10 -9.89 -3.39
C PHE A 74 -5.69 -10.49 -3.35
N ILE A 75 -4.78 -9.97 -4.18
CA ILE A 75 -3.39 -10.43 -4.22
C ILE A 75 -2.50 -9.39 -3.54
N VAL A 76 -1.53 -9.88 -2.77
CA VAL A 76 -0.51 -9.05 -2.13
C VAL A 76 0.83 -9.33 -2.79
N HIS A 77 1.31 -8.34 -3.54
CA HIS A 77 2.57 -8.37 -4.26
C HIS A 77 3.73 -8.03 -3.34
N LYS A 78 4.75 -8.88 -3.32
CA LYS A 78 5.99 -8.59 -2.60
C LYS A 78 6.90 -7.74 -3.50
N LEU A 79 7.24 -6.54 -3.04
CA LEU A 79 8.20 -5.66 -3.69
C LEU A 79 9.54 -5.68 -2.94
N PRO A 80 10.61 -6.26 -3.50
CA PRO A 80 11.93 -6.31 -2.85
C PRO A 80 12.58 -4.91 -2.70
N PRO A 81 13.59 -4.77 -1.84
CA PRO A 81 14.45 -3.58 -1.79
C PRO A 81 15.00 -3.20 -3.17
N GLY A 82 15.07 -1.91 -3.46
CA GLY A 82 15.64 -1.37 -4.70
C GLY A 82 14.80 -1.60 -5.96
N HIS A 83 13.60 -2.17 -5.84
CA HIS A 83 12.70 -2.39 -6.96
C HIS A 83 11.61 -1.33 -7.03
N ILE A 84 11.03 -1.21 -8.21
CA ILE A 84 9.94 -0.29 -8.51
C ILE A 84 8.73 -1.05 -9.07
N LEU A 85 7.53 -0.58 -8.75
CA LEU A 85 6.27 -1.16 -9.23
C LEU A 85 5.31 -0.04 -9.61
N ASN A 86 4.64 -0.17 -10.76
CA ASN A 86 3.47 0.66 -11.07
C ASN A 86 2.30 0.13 -10.23
N ILE A 87 2.03 0.80 -9.11
CA ILE A 87 1.06 0.36 -8.11
C ILE A 87 -0.35 0.82 -8.42
N PHE A 88 -0.56 1.77 -9.33
CA PHE A 88 -1.90 2.17 -9.73
C PHE A 88 -1.92 2.72 -11.15
N ASP A 89 -2.97 2.40 -11.90
CA ASP A 89 -3.11 2.80 -13.29
C ASP A 89 -4.51 3.41 -13.48
N TYR A 90 -4.55 4.72 -13.70
CA TYR A 90 -5.80 5.48 -13.81
C TYR A 90 -6.62 5.08 -15.04
N GLU A 91 -6.00 4.67 -16.16
CA GLU A 91 -6.73 4.11 -17.31
C GLU A 91 -7.46 2.83 -16.91
N LYS A 92 -6.73 1.88 -16.30
CA LYS A 92 -7.31 0.61 -15.86
C LYS A 92 -8.40 0.81 -14.81
N ALA A 93 -8.20 1.73 -13.87
CA ALA A 93 -9.21 2.05 -12.88
C ALA A 93 -10.52 2.53 -13.53
N ARG A 94 -10.45 3.40 -14.54
CA ARG A 94 -11.61 3.85 -15.33
C ARG A 94 -12.27 2.71 -16.10
N GLU A 95 -11.50 1.78 -16.64
CA GLU A 95 -12.02 0.61 -17.34
C GLU A 95 -12.76 -0.34 -16.38
N TYR A 96 -12.17 -0.61 -15.22
CA TYR A 96 -12.76 -1.51 -14.21
C TYR A 96 -14.06 -0.96 -13.62
N GLN A 97 -14.17 0.36 -13.44
CA GLN A 97 -15.43 1.00 -13.02
C GLN A 97 -16.60 0.74 -13.98
N LYS A 98 -16.33 0.45 -15.26
CA LYS A 98 -17.37 0.11 -16.26
C LYS A 98 -17.81 -1.35 -16.18
N LEU A 99 -17.04 -2.20 -15.50
CA LEU A 99 -17.35 -3.63 -15.38
C LEU A 99 -18.34 -3.88 -14.23
N PRO A 100 -19.22 -4.88 -14.37
CA PRO A 100 -20.06 -5.31 -13.26
C PRO A 100 -19.18 -5.78 -12.09
N VAL A 101 -19.59 -5.47 -10.86
CA VAL A 101 -18.93 -5.97 -9.66
C VAL A 101 -19.12 -7.48 -9.58
N HIS A 102 -18.05 -8.22 -9.27
CA HIS A 102 -18.12 -9.66 -9.15
C HIS A 102 -19.10 -10.06 -8.03
N PRO A 103 -20.03 -11.02 -8.24
CA PRO A 103 -21.07 -11.35 -7.27
C PRO A 103 -20.56 -11.72 -5.87
N ALA A 104 -19.37 -12.35 -5.79
CA ALA A 104 -18.74 -12.71 -4.52
C ALA A 104 -18.39 -11.50 -3.64
N LEU A 105 -18.28 -10.31 -4.22
CA LEU A 105 -17.91 -9.08 -3.53
C LEU A 105 -19.09 -8.24 -3.09
N LEU A 106 -20.31 -8.63 -3.48
CA LEU A 106 -21.54 -7.92 -3.06
C LEU A 106 -21.77 -7.98 -1.54
N HIS A 107 -21.19 -8.98 -0.86
CA HIS A 107 -21.27 -9.14 0.60
C HIS A 107 -20.00 -8.68 1.33
N VAL A 108 -18.95 -8.33 0.59
CA VAL A 108 -17.77 -7.70 1.15
C VAL A 108 -18.10 -6.21 1.27
N GLY A 109 -17.77 -5.60 2.41
CA GLY A 109 -18.06 -4.19 2.67
C GLY A 109 -17.52 -3.25 1.57
N PRO A 110 -17.82 -1.95 1.62
CA PRO A 110 -17.40 -1.01 0.57
C PRO A 110 -15.90 -1.12 0.31
N ILE A 111 -15.55 -1.55 -0.91
CA ILE A 111 -14.16 -1.62 -1.38
C ILE A 111 -13.86 -0.29 -2.07
N ASP A 112 -12.89 0.46 -1.56
CA ASP A 112 -12.39 1.65 -2.24
C ASP A 112 -11.50 1.23 -3.42
N GLN A 113 -12.01 1.43 -4.64
CA GLN A 113 -11.32 1.10 -5.88
C GLN A 113 -10.13 2.03 -6.19
N ASN A 114 -9.94 3.09 -5.41
CA ASN A 114 -8.83 4.03 -5.53
C ASN A 114 -7.87 3.98 -4.33
N SER A 115 -8.01 2.96 -3.47
CA SER A 115 -7.14 2.77 -2.30
C SER A 115 -6.07 1.72 -2.59
N VAL A 116 -4.81 2.10 -2.43
CA VAL A 116 -3.66 1.18 -2.47
C VAL A 116 -3.12 0.97 -1.06
N HIS A 117 -2.92 -0.30 -0.71
CA HIS A 117 -2.49 -0.72 0.61
C HIS A 117 -1.04 -1.20 0.56
N VAL A 118 -0.20 -0.68 1.47
CA VAL A 118 1.23 -1.03 1.53
C VAL A 118 1.63 -1.37 2.96
N SER A 119 2.25 -2.53 3.18
CA SER A 119 2.82 -2.92 4.47
C SER A 119 4.35 -3.04 4.41
N PHE A 120 5.01 -2.63 5.48
CA PHE A 120 6.45 -2.75 5.67
C PHE A 120 6.82 -4.11 6.29
N ALA A 121 7.73 -4.84 5.66
CA ALA A 121 8.31 -6.12 6.09
C ALA A 121 7.36 -7.31 6.25
N LYS A 122 6.04 -7.12 6.35
CA LYS A 122 5.05 -8.18 6.62
C LYS A 122 3.96 -8.22 5.54
N GLY A 123 3.79 -9.37 4.91
CA GLY A 123 2.65 -9.65 4.03
C GLY A 123 1.40 -10.08 4.80
N TRP A 124 0.26 -10.00 4.12
CA TRP A 124 -1.06 -10.39 4.61
C TRP A 124 -1.89 -11.03 3.48
N GLY A 125 -3.02 -11.65 3.84
CA GLY A 125 -3.92 -12.35 2.92
C GLY A 125 -3.78 -13.88 2.96
N PRO A 126 -4.44 -14.60 2.05
CA PRO A 126 -4.62 -16.06 2.14
C PRO A 126 -3.32 -16.86 2.25
N ASN A 127 -2.24 -16.37 1.63
CA ASN A 127 -0.93 -17.03 1.61
C ASN A 127 -0.02 -16.61 2.77
N TYR A 128 -0.53 -15.85 3.74
CA TYR A 128 0.25 -15.32 4.85
C TYR A 128 -0.40 -15.68 6.18
N ARG A 129 0.38 -15.59 7.26
CA ARG A 129 -0.15 -15.76 8.63
C ARG A 129 -1.19 -14.69 9.00
N ARG A 130 -1.00 -13.47 8.50
CA ARG A 130 -1.89 -12.33 8.74
C ARG A 130 -2.99 -12.36 7.69
N GLN A 131 -4.26 -12.29 8.09
CA GLN A 131 -5.36 -12.31 7.13
C GLN A 131 -5.80 -10.89 6.77
N ALA A 132 -5.67 -9.94 7.69
CA ALA A 132 -5.95 -8.53 7.44
C ALA A 132 -4.68 -7.66 7.46
N ILE A 133 -4.71 -6.55 6.71
CA ILE A 133 -3.62 -5.58 6.74
C ILE A 133 -3.46 -4.92 8.12
N THR A 134 -4.55 -4.79 8.89
CA THR A 134 -4.54 -4.22 10.25
C THR A 134 -3.74 -5.06 11.25
N GLU A 135 -3.44 -6.33 10.93
CA GLU A 135 -2.52 -7.18 11.70
C GLU A 135 -1.04 -6.91 11.37
N CYS A 136 -0.76 -6.08 10.35
CA CYS A 136 0.58 -5.66 10.02
C CYS A 136 1.03 -4.53 10.95
N PRO A 137 2.27 -4.61 11.49
CA PRO A 137 2.75 -3.65 12.49
C PRO A 137 2.91 -2.22 11.95
N CYS A 138 3.25 -2.07 10.67
CA CYS A 138 3.40 -0.77 10.02
C CYS A 138 2.89 -0.89 8.59
N TRP A 139 1.88 -0.10 8.25
CA TRP A 139 1.28 -0.07 6.92
C TRP A 139 0.77 1.34 6.61
N LEU A 140 0.43 1.55 5.34
CA LEU A 140 -0.06 2.79 4.77
C LEU A 140 -1.25 2.47 3.87
N GLU A 141 -2.22 3.37 3.89
CA GLU A 141 -3.26 3.48 2.88
C GLU A 141 -2.96 4.69 2.01
N ILE A 142 -2.93 4.51 0.70
CA ILE A 142 -2.70 5.57 -0.29
C ILE A 142 -4.04 5.76 -1.02
N LEU A 143 -4.69 6.88 -0.72
CA LEU A 143 -5.95 7.25 -1.36
C LEU A 143 -5.65 8.09 -2.61
N LEU A 144 -6.00 7.55 -3.77
CA LEU A 144 -5.75 8.20 -5.05
C LEU A 144 -6.99 8.97 -5.49
N VAL A 145 -6.87 10.30 -5.55
CA VAL A 145 -7.94 11.16 -6.03
C VAL A 145 -7.69 11.42 -7.52
N PRO A 146 -8.64 11.10 -8.43
CA PRO A 146 -8.53 11.51 -9.82
C PRO A 146 -8.39 13.03 -9.92
N ALA A 147 -7.53 13.51 -10.82
CA ALA A 147 -7.44 14.93 -11.11
C ALA A 147 -8.83 15.44 -11.56
N ARG A 148 -9.27 16.56 -10.99
CA ARG A 148 -10.54 17.21 -11.32
C ARG A 148 -10.50 17.88 -12.69
#